data_AF-A0A432RS17-F1
#
_entry.id   AF-A0A432RS17-F1
#
_cell.length_a   1.000
_cell.length_b   1.000
_cell.length_c   1.000
_cell.angle_alpha   90.00
_cell.angle_beta   90.00
_cell.angle_gamma   90.00
#
_symmetry.space_group_name_H-M   'P 1'
#
loop_
_entity.id
_entity.type
_entity.pdbx_description
1 polymer ?
#
loop_
_entity_poly.entity_id
_entity_poly.type
_entity_poly.pdbx_seq_one_letter_code
_entity_poly.pdbx_strand_id
1 'polypeptide(L)'
;MIYYEMLVQVPMCSHDKVDLDVCVIAGNEDIKKELSYHKNIKITEIDDESGLSESENEFDIIISTKPVSSVYMNRSLRDKGIAVQPCKSLTDTKTFEEAGKLMYINQPYWFFDEDYQIKTILFSSKKYHGQADIVRNKSDFIEHTEYYNTDMHISSFNYPTKIFKQILPSIKI
;
A
#
# COMPACT_ATOMS: atom_id res chain seq x y z
N MET A 1 -14.70 -5.60 -3.44
CA MET A 1 -14.33 -6.09 -2.10
C MET A 1 -12.87 -6.54 -2.03
N ILE A 2 -12.43 -7.54 -2.80
CA ILE A 2 -11.05 -8.10 -2.74
C ILE A 2 -9.98 -7.01 -2.92
N TYR A 3 -10.21 -6.09 -3.85
CA TYR A 3 -9.31 -4.96 -4.07
C TYR A 3 -9.06 -4.13 -2.80
N TYR A 4 -10.10 -3.87 -2.01
CA TYR A 4 -10.01 -3.05 -0.81
C TYR A 4 -9.37 -3.79 0.35
N GLU A 5 -9.61 -5.10 0.47
CA GLU A 5 -8.87 -5.94 1.43
C GLU A 5 -7.37 -5.83 1.18
N MET A 6 -6.93 -6.08 -0.06
CA MET A 6 -5.50 -6.04 -0.41
C MET A 6 -4.91 -4.62 -0.35
N LEU A 7 -5.71 -3.59 -0.64
CA LEU A 7 -5.28 -2.19 -0.54
C LEU A 7 -5.09 -1.74 0.92
N VAL A 8 -5.94 -2.18 1.84
CA VAL A 8 -5.90 -1.75 3.25
C VAL A 8 -5.02 -2.67 4.08
N GLN A 9 -5.23 -3.98 4.01
CA GLN A 9 -4.63 -4.90 4.96
C GLN A 9 -3.11 -5.04 4.78
N VAL A 10 -2.61 -4.92 3.54
CA VAL A 10 -1.16 -4.96 3.25
C VAL A 10 -0.40 -3.88 4.02
N PRO A 11 -0.63 -2.57 3.81
CA PRO A 11 0.12 -1.55 4.54
C PRO A 11 -0.15 -1.57 6.05
N MET A 12 -1.38 -1.86 6.48
CA MET A 12 -1.73 -1.90 7.90
C MET A 12 -1.02 -3.04 8.65
N CYS A 13 -0.81 -4.18 7.99
CA CYS A 13 -0.09 -5.32 8.55
C CYS A 13 1.43 -5.25 8.35
N SER A 14 1.96 -4.38 7.50
CA SER A 14 3.41 -4.16 7.36
C SER A 14 3.97 -3.11 8.34
N HIS A 15 3.14 -2.23 8.90
CA HIS A 15 3.60 -1.22 9.84
C HIS A 15 3.64 -1.76 11.28
N ASP A 16 4.75 -1.60 12.02
CA ASP A 16 4.93 -2.14 13.39
C ASP A 16 4.16 -1.37 14.47
N LYS A 17 4.01 -0.05 14.33
CA LYS A 17 3.30 0.83 15.27
C LYS A 17 1.84 0.40 15.48
N VAL A 18 1.38 0.52 16.73
CA VAL A 18 -0.01 0.17 17.12
C VAL A 18 -0.96 1.31 16.81
N ASP A 19 -0.64 2.53 17.25
CA ASP A 19 -1.49 3.70 17.03
C ASP A 19 -1.07 4.40 15.73
N LEU A 20 -1.95 4.43 14.72
CA LEU A 20 -1.60 4.87 13.37
C LEU A 20 -2.39 6.11 12.96
N ASP A 21 -1.70 7.12 12.42
CA ASP A 21 -2.32 8.19 11.65
C ASP A 21 -2.38 7.78 10.18
N VAL A 22 -3.59 7.56 9.68
CA VAL A 22 -3.87 7.03 8.34
C VAL A 22 -4.54 8.11 7.50
N CYS A 23 -3.95 8.45 6.36
CA CYS A 23 -4.61 9.27 5.34
C CYS A 23 -5.25 8.37 4.28
N VAL A 24 -6.52 8.63 3.95
CA VAL A 24 -7.24 7.95 2.88
C VAL A 24 -7.56 8.97 1.78
N ILE A 25 -7.08 8.69 0.56
CA ILE A 25 -7.26 9.55 -0.60
C ILE A 25 -8.28 8.92 -1.54
N ALA A 26 -9.33 9.68 -1.86
CA ALA A 26 -10.49 9.19 -2.58
C ALA A 26 -11.09 7.92 -1.94
N GLY A 27 -11.35 8.01 -0.63
CA GLY A 27 -11.93 6.94 0.17
C GLY A 27 -13.35 6.56 -0.26
N ASN A 28 -13.76 5.36 0.12
CA ASN A 28 -15.13 4.87 -0.05
C ASN A 28 -15.53 4.00 1.16
N GLU A 29 -16.79 3.57 1.19
CA GLU A 29 -17.33 2.80 2.31
C GLU A 29 -16.65 1.44 2.51
N ASP A 30 -16.13 0.81 1.44
CA ASP A 30 -15.40 -0.45 1.57
C ASP A 30 -14.07 -0.25 2.29
N ILE A 31 -13.32 0.81 1.98
CA ILE A 31 -12.07 1.14 2.69
C ILE A 31 -12.36 1.46 4.16
N LYS A 32 -13.41 2.23 4.45
CA LYS A 32 -13.81 2.56 5.83
C LYS A 32 -14.17 1.29 6.60
N LYS A 33 -14.89 0.38 5.97
CA LYS A 33 -15.23 -0.93 6.53
C LYS A 33 -13.96 -1.71 6.87
N GLU A 34 -13.02 -1.84 5.94
CA GLU A 34 -11.74 -2.54 6.18
C GLU A 34 -10.93 -1.91 7.31
N LEU A 35 -10.86 -0.57 7.33
CA LEU A 35 -10.16 0.17 8.38
C LEU A 35 -10.80 0.01 9.77
N SER A 36 -12.12 -0.19 9.84
CA SER A 36 -12.84 -0.34 11.11
C SER A 36 -12.41 -1.56 11.94
N TYR A 37 -11.77 -2.56 11.32
CA TYR A 37 -11.22 -3.73 12.00
C TYR A 37 -9.86 -3.47 12.67
N HIS A 38 -9.21 -2.34 12.36
CA HIS A 38 -7.98 -1.93 13.03
C HIS A 38 -8.29 -1.01 14.20
N LYS A 39 -7.74 -1.35 15.37
CA LYS A 39 -7.88 -0.54 16.59
C LYS A 39 -6.86 0.60 16.58
N ASN A 40 -7.20 1.68 17.29
CA ASN A 40 -6.34 2.83 17.55
C ASN A 40 -5.81 3.54 16.29
N ILE A 41 -6.64 3.64 15.26
CA ILE A 41 -6.31 4.42 14.06
C ILE A 41 -7.00 5.79 14.09
N LYS A 42 -6.29 6.82 13.65
CA LYS A 42 -6.86 8.14 13.35
C LYS A 42 -6.91 8.28 11.84
N ILE A 43 -8.12 8.37 11.29
CA ILE A 43 -8.33 8.46 9.84
C ILE A 43 -8.48 9.93 9.45
N THR A 44 -7.77 10.35 8.40
CA THR A 44 -7.97 11.63 7.71
C THR A 44 -8.33 11.35 6.26
N GLU A 45 -9.52 11.76 5.84
CA GLU A 45 -10.02 11.56 4.48
C GLU A 45 -9.80 12.83 3.65
N ILE A 46 -9.28 12.66 2.43
CA ILE A 46 -9.13 13.72 1.43
C ILE A 46 -9.58 13.22 0.04
N ASP A 47 -10.00 14.13 -0.83
CA ASP A 47 -10.59 13.75 -2.13
C ASP A 47 -9.54 13.41 -3.21
N ASP A 48 -8.40 14.12 -3.18
CA ASP A 48 -7.29 13.97 -4.11
C ASP A 48 -5.98 14.52 -3.51
N GLU A 49 -4.89 14.45 -4.28
CA GLU A 49 -3.54 14.81 -3.83
C GLU A 49 -3.39 16.27 -3.40
N SER A 50 -4.27 17.19 -3.83
CA SER A 50 -4.24 18.59 -3.38
C SER A 50 -4.47 18.73 -1.88
N GLY A 51 -5.16 17.78 -1.26
CA GLY A 51 -5.32 17.71 0.19
C GLY A 51 -4.02 17.46 0.96
N LEU A 52 -2.93 17.05 0.28
CA LEU A 52 -1.60 16.89 0.87
C LEU A 52 -0.69 18.12 0.67
N SER A 53 -1.20 19.20 0.08
CA SER A 53 -0.41 20.39 -0.30
C SER A 53 0.33 21.05 0.86
N GLU A 54 -0.26 21.04 2.06
CA GLU A 54 0.34 21.58 3.29
C GLU A 54 0.82 20.50 4.28
N SER A 55 0.67 19.22 3.92
CA SER A 55 1.00 18.10 4.79
C SER A 55 2.49 17.76 4.75
N GLU A 56 3.11 17.66 5.93
CA GLU A 56 4.51 17.31 6.13
C GLU A 56 4.71 16.44 7.38
N ASN A 57 5.27 15.23 7.22
CA ASN A 57 5.57 14.31 8.32
C ASN A 57 4.35 14.01 9.23
N GLU A 58 3.17 13.88 8.63
CA GLU A 58 1.88 13.78 9.34
C GLU A 58 1.35 12.35 9.43
N PHE A 59 1.61 11.50 8.44
CA PHE A 59 0.93 10.20 8.32
C PHE A 59 1.90 9.02 8.45
N ASP A 60 1.49 8.01 9.21
CA ASP A 60 2.18 6.72 9.23
C ASP A 60 1.85 5.92 7.95
N ILE A 61 0.60 6.00 7.49
CA ILE A 61 0.13 5.28 6.31
C ILE A 61 -0.70 6.21 5.41
N ILE A 62 -0.46 6.18 4.10
CA ILE A 62 -1.32 6.78 3.08
C ILE A 62 -1.91 5.66 2.22
N ILE A 63 -3.23 5.64 2.09
CA ILE A 63 -3.97 4.67 1.28
C ILE A 63 -4.73 5.45 0.21
N SER A 64 -4.44 5.21 -1.07
CA SER A 64 -5.11 5.90 -2.18
C SER A 64 -5.78 4.95 -3.14
N THR A 65 -6.99 5.29 -3.59
CA THR A 65 -7.67 4.62 -4.72
C THR A 65 -7.34 5.24 -6.07
N LYS A 66 -6.58 6.34 -6.08
CA LYS A 66 -6.13 7.06 -7.28
C LYS A 66 -4.60 7.16 -7.32
N PRO A 67 -3.98 7.31 -8.50
CA PRO A 67 -2.58 7.70 -8.57
C PRO A 67 -2.35 9.06 -7.88
N VAL A 68 -1.27 9.15 -7.13
CA VAL A 68 -0.84 10.31 -6.33
C VAL A 68 0.63 10.55 -6.61
N SER A 69 1.04 11.82 -6.66
CA SER A 69 2.45 12.19 -6.81
C SER A 69 3.31 11.64 -5.67
N SER A 70 4.40 10.97 -6.03
CA SER A 70 5.43 10.49 -5.10
C SER A 70 6.03 11.60 -4.25
N VAL A 71 6.01 12.85 -4.74
CA VAL A 71 6.48 14.03 -3.98
C VAL A 71 5.54 14.31 -2.81
N TYR A 72 4.23 14.35 -3.04
CA TYR A 72 3.25 14.57 -1.99
C TYR A 72 3.28 13.44 -0.97
N MET A 73 3.26 12.17 -1.42
CA MET A 73 3.35 11.04 -0.50
C MET A 73 4.62 11.07 0.34
N ASN A 74 5.80 11.26 -0.27
CA ASN A 74 7.05 11.26 0.48
C ASN A 74 7.11 12.38 1.51
N ARG A 75 6.62 13.59 1.20
CA ARG A 75 6.64 14.71 2.17
C ARG A 75 5.67 14.47 3.32
N SER A 76 4.45 14.01 3.02
CA SER A 76 3.39 13.83 4.02
C SER A 76 3.62 12.61 4.93
N LEU A 77 4.34 11.60 4.45
CA LEU A 77 4.68 10.41 5.25
C LEU A 77 5.73 10.71 6.32
N ARG A 78 5.59 10.04 7.47
CA ARG A 78 6.63 10.02 8.50
C ARG A 78 7.86 9.22 8.10
N ASP A 79 8.92 9.29 8.91
CA ASP A 79 10.21 8.63 8.63
C ASP A 79 10.12 7.11 8.39
N LYS A 80 9.08 6.46 8.93
CA LYS A 80 8.79 5.03 8.67
C LYS A 80 7.51 4.83 7.85
N GLY A 81 7.05 5.85 7.15
CA GLY A 81 5.75 5.82 6.51
C GLY A 81 5.63 4.81 5.37
N ILE A 82 4.40 4.35 5.13
CA ILE A 82 4.01 3.48 4.01
C ILE A 82 2.94 4.20 3.18
N ALA A 83 3.07 4.19 1.87
CA ALA A 83 2.03 4.60 0.94
C ALA A 83 1.68 3.48 -0.02
N VAL A 84 0.38 3.33 -0.30
CA VAL A 84 -0.14 2.44 -1.33
C VAL A 84 -1.06 3.19 -2.29
N GLN A 85 -0.93 2.88 -3.57
CA GLN A 85 -1.72 3.48 -4.64
C GLN A 85 -1.86 2.53 -5.83
N PRO A 86 -2.86 2.71 -6.71
CA PRO A 86 -2.99 1.89 -7.91
C PRO A 86 -1.80 2.12 -8.85
N CYS A 87 -1.36 1.08 -9.53
CA CYS A 87 -0.46 1.18 -10.68
C CYS A 87 -1.07 0.49 -11.91
N LYS A 88 -0.62 0.86 -13.11
CA LYS A 88 -1.27 0.41 -14.36
C LYS A 88 -1.18 -1.10 -14.58
N SER A 89 -0.06 -1.69 -14.18
CA SER A 89 0.23 -3.12 -14.34
C SER A 89 1.45 -3.50 -13.51
N LEU A 90 1.78 -4.79 -13.49
CA LEU A 90 3.01 -5.30 -12.91
C LEU A 90 4.26 -4.73 -13.59
N THR A 91 4.15 -4.20 -14.81
CA THR A 91 5.26 -3.68 -15.61
C THR A 91 5.21 -2.16 -15.78
N ASP A 92 4.55 -1.45 -14.87
CA ASP A 92 4.47 0.02 -14.88
C ASP A 92 5.77 0.67 -14.38
N THR A 93 6.87 0.40 -15.07
CA THR A 93 8.25 0.78 -14.66
C THR A 93 8.41 2.27 -14.44
N LYS A 94 7.70 3.11 -15.20
CA LYS A 94 7.72 4.57 -15.04
C LYS A 94 7.27 4.99 -13.64
N THR A 95 6.13 4.47 -13.18
CA THR A 95 5.59 4.80 -11.86
C THR A 95 6.52 4.30 -10.74
N PHE A 96 7.13 3.11 -10.93
CA PHE A 96 8.08 2.54 -9.97
C PHE A 96 9.35 3.40 -9.86
N GLU A 97 9.93 3.82 -10.98
CA GLU A 97 11.11 4.69 -11.00
C GLU A 97 10.84 6.06 -10.37
N GLU A 98 9.66 6.64 -10.61
CA GLU A 98 9.26 7.91 -10.00
C GLU A 98 9.11 7.80 -8.48
N ALA A 99 8.46 6.75 -7.99
CA ALA A 99 8.39 6.45 -6.55
C ALA A 99 9.77 6.16 -5.96
N GLY A 100 10.58 5.37 -6.67
CA GLY A 100 11.92 4.97 -6.26
C GLY A 100 12.91 6.12 -6.12
N LYS A 101 12.71 7.26 -6.77
CA LYS A 101 13.57 8.44 -6.56
C LYS A 101 13.46 9.00 -5.13
N LEU A 102 12.33 8.81 -4.47
CA LEU A 102 12.01 9.44 -3.18
C LEU A 102 11.87 8.43 -2.05
N MET A 103 11.36 7.23 -2.35
CA MET A 103 11.07 6.19 -1.37
C MET A 103 12.24 5.19 -1.27
N TYR A 104 12.44 4.64 -0.07
CA TYR A 104 13.50 3.66 0.18
C TYR A 104 13.16 2.32 -0.46
N ILE A 105 11.89 1.92 -0.34
CA ILE A 105 11.32 0.71 -0.94
C ILE A 105 10.17 1.13 -1.85
N ASN A 106 10.11 0.54 -3.04
CA ASN A 106 8.95 0.64 -3.92
C ASN A 106 8.83 -0.67 -4.70
N GLN A 107 7.68 -1.33 -4.58
CA GLN A 107 7.48 -2.65 -5.15
C GLN A 107 6.00 -2.85 -5.46
N PRO A 108 5.62 -3.24 -6.70
CA PRO A 108 4.23 -3.55 -7.01
C PRO A 108 3.84 -4.91 -6.41
N TYR A 109 2.64 -5.05 -5.89
CA TYR A 109 2.06 -6.36 -5.57
C TYR A 109 0.82 -6.61 -6.41
N TRP A 110 0.51 -7.89 -6.63
CA TRP A 110 -0.58 -8.31 -7.49
C TRP A 110 -1.47 -9.38 -6.85
N PHE A 111 -2.71 -9.42 -7.29
CA PHE A 111 -3.73 -10.34 -6.81
C PHE A 111 -4.84 -10.46 -7.85
N PHE A 112 -5.70 -11.46 -7.69
CA PHE A 112 -6.90 -11.61 -8.49
C PHE A 112 -8.06 -10.88 -7.83
N ASP A 113 -8.87 -10.17 -8.61
CA ASP A 113 -10.16 -9.65 -8.17
C ASP A 113 -11.26 -10.72 -8.23
N GLU A 114 -12.49 -10.31 -7.97
CA GLU A 114 -13.69 -11.16 -7.97
C GLU A 114 -13.96 -11.81 -9.33
N ASP A 115 -13.49 -11.18 -10.41
CA ASP A 115 -13.63 -11.64 -11.80
C ASP A 115 -12.37 -12.39 -12.29
N TYR A 116 -11.49 -12.78 -11.37
CA TYR A 116 -10.20 -13.43 -11.63
C TYR A 116 -9.27 -12.60 -12.54
N GLN A 117 -9.43 -11.29 -12.56
CA GLN A 117 -8.56 -10.36 -13.26
C GLN A 117 -7.41 -9.93 -12.36
N ILE A 118 -6.22 -9.81 -12.94
CA ILE A 118 -5.06 -9.33 -12.20
C ILE A 118 -5.24 -7.84 -11.89
N LYS A 119 -5.15 -7.49 -10.61
CA LYS A 119 -4.99 -6.12 -10.12
C LYS A 119 -3.58 -5.93 -9.59
N THR A 120 -3.16 -4.67 -9.59
CA THR A 120 -1.83 -4.29 -9.11
C THR A 120 -1.88 -3.01 -8.31
N ILE A 121 -1.17 -3.01 -7.19
CA ILE A 121 -1.01 -1.86 -6.30
C ILE A 121 0.49 -1.64 -6.11
N LEU A 122 0.92 -0.39 -6.12
CA LEU A 122 2.29 -0.02 -5.79
C LEU A 122 2.40 0.19 -4.28
N PHE A 123 3.19 -0.64 -3.62
CA PHE A 123 3.63 -0.43 -2.25
C PHE A 123 4.90 0.42 -2.25
N SER A 124 4.91 1.53 -1.50
CA SER A 124 6.08 2.39 -1.35
C SER A 124 6.31 2.69 0.13
N SER A 125 7.53 2.57 0.63
CA SER A 125 7.85 2.87 2.02
C SER A 125 9.18 3.59 2.18
N LYS A 126 9.29 4.38 3.24
CA LYS A 126 10.57 4.94 3.69
C LYS A 126 11.42 3.94 4.49
N LYS A 127 10.83 2.82 4.92
CA LYS A 127 11.54 1.83 5.75
C LYS A 127 11.11 0.37 5.55
N TYR A 128 9.81 0.08 5.55
CA TYR A 128 9.30 -1.28 5.63
C TYR A 128 9.32 -1.98 4.27
N HIS A 129 9.74 -3.24 4.24
CA HIS A 129 9.60 -4.13 3.12
C HIS A 129 8.26 -4.85 3.19
N GLY A 130 7.44 -4.75 2.12
CA GLY A 130 6.08 -5.33 2.10
C GLY A 130 6.04 -6.81 2.50
N GLN A 131 6.91 -7.62 1.90
CA GLN A 131 7.01 -9.06 2.23
C GLN A 131 7.75 -9.40 3.54
N ALA A 132 8.89 -8.75 3.83
CA ALA A 132 9.77 -9.17 4.93
C ALA A 132 9.34 -8.62 6.30
N ASP A 133 8.70 -7.44 6.32
CA ASP A 133 8.31 -6.76 7.56
C ASP A 133 6.83 -6.92 7.91
N ILE A 134 6.16 -7.94 7.36
CA ILE A 134 4.80 -8.30 7.76
C ILE A 134 4.75 -8.61 9.27
N VAL A 135 3.89 -7.90 9.99
CA VAL A 135 3.60 -8.13 11.40
C VAL A 135 2.58 -9.26 11.50
N ARG A 136 3.06 -10.50 11.60
CA ARG A 136 2.22 -11.70 11.66
C ARG A 136 1.13 -11.64 12.73
N ASN A 137 1.47 -11.12 13.90
CA ASN A 137 0.50 -10.91 14.97
C ASN A 137 -0.65 -9.97 14.59
N LYS A 138 -0.49 -9.08 13.59
CA LYS A 138 -1.60 -8.28 13.06
C LYS A 138 -2.35 -9.05 11.98
N SER A 139 -1.63 -9.62 11.02
CA SER A 139 -2.25 -10.28 9.86
C SER A 139 -3.04 -11.54 10.23
N ASP A 140 -2.59 -12.30 11.24
CA ASP A 140 -3.25 -13.55 11.67
C ASP A 140 -4.59 -13.30 12.38
N PHE A 141 -4.88 -12.07 12.85
CA PHE A 141 -6.17 -11.70 13.44
C PHE A 141 -7.15 -11.04 12.45
N ILE A 142 -6.79 -10.93 11.18
CA ILE A 142 -7.68 -10.46 10.12
C ILE A 142 -8.52 -11.66 9.64
N GLU A 143 -9.71 -11.82 10.21
CA GLU A 143 -10.58 -12.98 9.96
C GLU A 143 -11.81 -12.64 9.10
N HIS A 144 -12.10 -11.35 8.87
CA HIS A 144 -13.31 -10.90 8.17
C HIS A 144 -13.17 -10.90 6.64
N THR A 145 -11.96 -11.08 6.12
CA THR A 145 -11.61 -10.97 4.71
C THR A 145 -11.92 -12.26 3.96
N GLU A 146 -12.33 -12.14 2.69
CA GLU A 146 -12.61 -13.29 1.83
C GLU A 146 -11.39 -13.70 0.98
N TYR A 147 -10.41 -12.80 0.83
CA TYR A 147 -9.20 -13.03 0.03
C TYR A 147 -7.91 -12.79 0.81
N TYR A 148 -7.81 -11.66 1.52
CA TYR A 148 -6.59 -11.34 2.27
C TYR A 148 -6.35 -12.35 3.39
N ASN A 149 -5.12 -12.84 3.47
CA ASN A 149 -4.54 -13.52 4.63
C ASN A 149 -3.01 -13.39 4.56
N THR A 150 -2.31 -13.81 5.61
CA THR A 150 -0.84 -13.72 5.73
C THR A 150 -0.10 -14.31 4.52
N ASP A 151 -0.55 -15.46 4.01
CA ASP A 151 0.12 -16.12 2.87
C ASP A 151 -0.16 -15.41 1.55
N MET A 152 -1.38 -14.88 1.36
CA MET A 152 -1.74 -14.08 0.19
C MET A 152 -1.01 -12.75 0.16
N HIS A 153 -0.82 -12.10 1.31
CA HIS A 153 0.02 -10.92 1.45
C HIS A 153 1.43 -11.21 0.93
N ILE A 154 2.10 -12.22 1.49
CA ILE A 154 3.47 -12.58 1.11
C ILE A 154 3.54 -12.97 -0.37
N SER A 155 2.59 -13.77 -0.84
CA SER A 155 2.57 -14.28 -2.21
C SER A 155 2.35 -13.19 -3.26
N SER A 156 1.65 -12.11 -2.91
CA SER A 156 1.36 -10.99 -3.82
C SER A 156 2.64 -10.26 -4.31
N PHE A 157 3.75 -10.43 -3.60
CA PHE A 157 5.07 -9.88 -3.96
C PHE A 157 5.96 -10.84 -4.75
N ASN A 158 5.49 -12.06 -5.05
CA ASN A 158 6.22 -13.02 -5.89
C ASN A 158 5.88 -12.83 -7.36
N TYR A 159 6.87 -12.86 -8.26
CA TYR A 159 6.64 -12.65 -9.69
C TYR A 159 7.16 -13.81 -10.53
N PRO A 160 6.55 -14.06 -11.71
CA PRO A 160 7.18 -14.86 -12.75
C PRO A 160 8.56 -14.29 -13.11
N THR A 161 9.56 -15.16 -13.31
CA THR A 161 10.96 -14.75 -13.56
C THR A 161 11.10 -13.73 -14.69
N LYS A 162 10.28 -13.83 -15.74
CA LYS A 162 10.29 -12.88 -16.86
C LYS A 162 9.88 -11.47 -16.41
N ILE A 163 8.79 -11.36 -15.65
CA ILE A 163 8.30 -10.09 -15.12
C ILE A 163 9.32 -9.53 -14.12
N PHE A 164 9.82 -10.36 -13.21
CA PHE A 164 10.80 -9.92 -12.22
C PHE A 164 12.04 -9.28 -12.87
N LYS A 165 12.64 -9.94 -13.86
CA LYS A 165 13.79 -9.41 -14.60
C LYS A 165 13.50 -8.09 -15.30
N GLN A 166 12.27 -7.90 -15.77
CA GLN A 166 11.86 -6.66 -16.44
C GLN A 166 11.74 -5.49 -15.47
N ILE A 167 11.22 -5.72 -14.25
CA ILE A 167 10.91 -4.65 -13.30
C ILE A 167 12.05 -4.38 -12.31
N LEU A 168 12.95 -5.34 -12.11
CA LEU A 168 14.06 -5.26 -11.15
C LEU A 168 14.87 -3.95 -11.24
N PRO A 169 15.17 -3.38 -12.43
CA PRO A 169 15.89 -2.11 -12.53
C PRO A 169 15.10 -0.89 -12.02
N SER A 170 13.77 -0.99 -11.97
CA SER A 170 12.85 0.11 -11.70
C SER A 170 12.28 0.09 -10.27
N ILE A 171 12.38 -1.04 -9.57
CA ILE A 171 11.89 -1.21 -8.19
C ILE A 171 13.02 -1.06 -7.17
N LYS A 172 12.64 -0.85 -5.90
CA LYS A 172 13.55 -0.91 -4.75
C LYS A 172 13.00 -1.88 -3.72
N ILE A 173 13.80 -2.89 -3.38
CA ILE A 173 13.50 -3.95 -2.42
C ILE A 173 14.56 -3.96 -1.32
#